data_AF-U2QGP9-F1
#
_entry.id   AF-U2QGP9-F1
#
_cell.length_a   1.000
_cell.length_b   1.000
_cell.length_c   1.000
_cell.angle_alpha   90.00
_cell.angle_beta   90.00
_cell.angle_gamma   90.00
#
_symmetry.space_group_name_H-M   'P 1'
#
loop_
_entity.id
_entity.type
_entity.pdbx_description
1 polymer ?
#
loop_
_entity_poly.entity_id
_entity_poly.type
_entity_poly.pdbx_seq_one_letter_code
_entity_poly.pdbx_strand_id
1 'polypeptide(L)' 'MDEKDDMKKSIEKHCLECWDDNKQKVINCPYKNCPLWKYRLKELKDSKK' A
#
# COMPACT_ATOMS: atom_id res chain seq x y z
N MET A 1 -7.92 8.70 18.70
CA MET A 1 -6.78 8.07 18.01
C MET A 1 -7.38 7.15 16.97
N ASP A 2 -7.17 7.48 15.71
CA ASP A 2 -7.97 7.06 14.57
C ASP A 2 -7.74 5.58 14.19
N GLU A 3 -8.70 4.73 14.54
CA GLU A 3 -8.76 3.27 14.31
C GLU A 3 -8.69 2.85 12.81
N LYS A 4 -8.66 3.81 11.88
CA LYS A 4 -8.66 3.56 10.43
C LYS A 4 -7.25 3.36 9.83
N ASP A 5 -6.20 3.59 10.60
CA ASP A 5 -4.81 3.58 10.11
C ASP A 5 -4.14 2.18 10.17
N ASP A 6 -4.59 1.31 11.08
CA ASP A 6 -3.98 -0.01 11.32
C ASP A 6 -4.11 -0.97 10.13
N MET A 7 -5.23 -0.90 9.39
CA MET A 7 -5.44 -1.77 8.23
C MET A 7 -4.48 -1.41 7.08
N LYS A 8 -4.27 -0.11 6.82
CA LYS A 8 -3.31 0.36 5.82
C LYS A 8 -1.89 -0.06 6.19
N LYS A 9 -1.51 0.13 7.46
CA LYS A 9 -0.20 -0.29 8.00
C LYS A 9 0.06 -1.78 7.83
N SER A 10 -0.94 -2.62 8.11
CA SER A 10 -0.84 -4.07 7.97
C SER A 10 -0.61 -4.49 6.51
N ILE A 11 -1.32 -3.83 5.59
CA ILE A 11 -1.19 -4.09 4.15
C ILE A 11 0.15 -3.58 3.62
N GLU A 12 0.61 -2.41 4.08
CA GLU A 12 1.92 -1.87 3.74
C GLU A 12 3.03 -2.82 4.19
N LYS A 13 2.96 -3.30 5.44
CA LYS A 13 3.93 -4.24 6.00
C LYS A 13 3.96 -5.55 5.22
N HIS A 14 2.80 -6.09 4.86
CA HIS A 14 2.71 -7.28 4.03
C HIS A 14 3.29 -7.07 2.62
N CYS A 15 3.02 -5.92 2.00
CA CYS A 15 3.63 -5.58 0.71
C CYS A 15 5.15 -5.41 0.82
N LEU A 16 5.64 -4.85 1.93
CA LEU A 16 7.06 -4.68 2.23
C LEU A 16 7.75 -6.03 2.43
N GLU A 17 7.16 -6.95 3.19
CA GLU A 17 7.67 -8.32 3.32
C GLU A 17 7.75 -9.02 1.96
N CYS A 18 6.78 -8.79 1.06
CA CYS A 18 6.79 -9.37 -0.29
C CYS A 18 7.92 -8.81 -1.18
N TRP A 19 8.46 -7.64 -0.87
CA TRP A 19 9.44 -6.92 -1.69
C TRP A 19 10.76 -6.63 -0.95
N ASP A 20 11.04 -7.29 0.18
CA ASP A 20 12.23 -7.02 1.00
C ASP A 20 12.32 -5.55 1.46
N ASP A 21 11.26 -5.06 2.09
CA ASP A 21 11.13 -3.68 2.59
C ASP A 21 11.34 -2.58 1.54
N ASN A 22 11.31 -2.94 0.24
CA ASN A 22 11.49 -1.99 -0.84
C ASN A 22 10.18 -1.25 -1.15
N LYS A 23 9.92 -0.17 -0.42
CA LYS A 23 8.79 0.75 -0.67
C LYS A 23 8.64 1.16 -2.13
N GLN A 24 9.75 1.44 -2.83
CA GLN A 24 9.70 1.81 -4.25
C GLN A 24 9.18 0.68 -5.14
N LYS A 25 9.63 -0.55 -4.90
CA LYS A 25 9.13 -1.74 -5.61
C LYS A 25 7.72 -2.06 -5.18
N VAL A 26 7.35 -1.82 -3.92
CA VAL A 26 5.97 -1.89 -3.47
C VAL A 26 5.11 -0.91 -4.24
N ILE A 27 5.50 0.35 -4.46
CA ILE A 27 4.77 1.41 -5.21
C ILE A 27 4.83 1.24 -6.74
N ASN A 28 5.84 0.54 -7.25
CA ASN A 28 6.00 0.22 -8.67
C ASN A 28 5.79 -1.28 -9.00
N CYS A 29 5.22 -2.03 -8.05
CA CYS A 29 4.94 -3.46 -8.17
C CYS A 29 4.17 -3.72 -9.48
N PRO A 30 4.57 -4.69 -10.32
CA PRO A 30 3.87 -4.97 -11.56
C PRO A 30 2.60 -5.82 -11.34
N TYR A 31 2.43 -6.39 -10.15
CA TYR A 31 1.30 -7.26 -9.80
C TYR A 31 0.01 -6.47 -9.52
N LYS A 32 -0.53 -5.87 -10.58
CA LYS A 32 -1.83 -5.17 -10.57
C LYS A 32 -3.01 -6.10 -10.24
N ASN A 33 -2.81 -7.40 -10.36
CA ASN A 33 -3.81 -8.43 -10.04
C ASN A 33 -3.81 -8.84 -8.56
N CYS A 34 -2.94 -8.27 -7.73
CA CYS A 34 -2.93 -8.57 -6.31
C CYS A 34 -4.21 -8.03 -5.64
N PRO A 35 -4.94 -8.80 -4.81
CA PRO A 35 -6.13 -8.31 -4.12
C PRO A 35 -5.82 -7.11 -3.20
N LEU A 36 -4.58 -7.03 -2.71
CA LEU A 36 -4.09 -5.94 -1.87
C LEU A 36 -3.74 -4.67 -2.68
N TRP A 37 -3.72 -4.74 -4.02
CA TRP A 37 -3.36 -3.62 -4.89
C TRP A 37 -4.24 -2.39 -4.70
N LYS A 38 -5.52 -2.59 -4.39
CA LYS A 38 -6.48 -1.51 -4.13
C LYS A 38 -6.23 -0.79 -2.80
N TYR A 39 -5.57 -1.47 -1.87
CA TYR A 39 -5.35 -1.01 -0.50
C TYR A 39 -3.91 -0.55 -0.24
N ARG A 40 -2.99 -0.94 -1.11
CA ARG A 40 -1.59 -0.49 -1.18
C ARG A 40 -1.51 1.02 -1.38
N LEU A 41 -0.88 1.75 -0.44
CA LEU A 41 -0.27 3.09 -0.58
C LEU A 41 -0.95 4.05 -1.57
N LYS A 42 -2.29 4.03 -1.62
CA LYS A 42 -3.10 4.88 -2.49
C LYS A 42 -3.54 6.10 -1.68
N GLU A 43 -2.59 6.96 -1.31
CA GLU A 43 -2.89 8.14 -0.49
C GLU A 43 -2.31 9.44 -1.05
N LEU A 44 -2.04 9.55 -2.36
CA LEU A 44 -1.49 10.81 -2.92
C LEU A 44 -2.02 11.20 -4.31
N LYS A 45 -3.23 10.77 -4.74
CA LYS A 45 -3.80 11.26 -6.01
C LYS A 45 -5.24 11.77 -5.98
N ASP A 46 -5.90 11.82 -4.83
CA ASP A 46 -7.26 12.36 -4.73
C ASP A 46 -7.34 13.42 -3.63
N SER A 47 -6.63 14.53 -3.84
CA SER A 47 -6.95 15.80 -3.19
C SER A 47 -6.79 16.91 -4.23
N LYS A 48 -7.58 16.80 -5.30
CA LYS A 48 -7.84 17.92 -6.20
C LYS A 48 -9.32 17.92 -6.58
N LYS A 49 -10.14 18.48 -5.70
CA LYS A 49 -11.34 19.18 -6.08
C LYS A 49 -11.51 20.40 -5.19
#